data_AF-A0A7X9HC12-F1
#
_entry.id   AF-A0A7X9HC12-F1
#
_cell.length_a   1.000
_cell.length_b   1.000
_cell.length_c   1.000
_cell.angle_alpha   90.00
_cell.angle_beta   90.00
_cell.angle_gamma   90.00
#
_symmetry.space_group_name_H-M   'P 1'
#
loop_
_entity.id
_entity.type
_entity.pdbx_description
1 polymer ?
#
loop_
_entity_poly.entity_id
_entity_poly.type
_entity_poly.pdbx_seq_one_letter_code
_entity_poly.pdbx_strand_id
1 'polypeptide(L)'
;LEKHFNREKAQLLAEKGASLNKDEIEQILSRRVRAEKVAIKDIKLRTFIAEGNTRNDLAAHVYDITYGSLNRNKDKLVIIDDSIVRGTTLKQSIIKILDRLDPTKIVIVSSSPQIRYPDYYGIDMSRLSEFIAFKAAIELLKERDKQRLIDEVYRKSLAQKDKKKEEIVNYVKEIYEPFTEEELSDKIAQMLKPEGTKAEVKIVYQTIENLHKACPDHSGDWYFSGNYPTPGGNRMINQAFINYIEGEENRSYQFKLNF
;
A
#
# COMPACT_ATOMS: atom_id res chain seq x y z
N LEU A 1 11.82 18.80 3.41
CA LEU A 1 12.65 18.19 2.34
C LEU A 1 13.86 19.07 1.97
N GLU A 2 13.66 20.33 1.58
CA GLU A 2 14.76 21.22 1.16
C GLU A 2 15.83 21.44 2.25
N LYS A 3 15.43 21.65 3.51
CA LYS A 3 16.37 21.71 4.65
C LYS A 3 17.24 20.46 4.79
N HIS A 4 16.69 19.27 4.51
CA HIS A 4 17.43 18.00 4.57
C HIS A 4 18.44 17.91 3.43
N PHE A 5 18.04 18.24 2.20
CA PHE A 5 18.96 18.32 1.05
C PHE A 5 20.07 19.35 1.26
N ASN A 6 19.77 20.51 1.86
CA ASN A 6 20.79 21.51 2.17
C ASN A 6 21.81 21.01 3.20
N ARG A 7 21.37 20.21 4.19
CA ARG A 7 22.29 19.55 5.13
C ARG A 7 23.16 18.50 4.44
N GLU A 8 22.59 17.65 3.59
CA GLU A 8 23.38 16.68 2.80
C GLU A 8 24.40 17.38 1.89
N LYS A 9 24.01 18.46 1.20
CA LYS A 9 24.93 19.26 0.38
C LYS A 9 26.07 19.80 1.22
N ALA A 10 25.77 20.40 2.38
CA ALA A 10 26.78 20.92 3.27
C ALA A 10 27.75 19.82 3.76
N GLN A 11 27.21 18.64 4.07
CA GLN A 11 28.02 17.48 4.48
C GLN A 11 28.93 16.98 3.34
N LEU A 12 28.40 16.81 2.13
CA LEU A 12 29.18 16.41 0.95
C LEU A 12 30.31 17.39 0.63
N LEU A 13 30.04 18.69 0.76
CA LEU A 13 31.03 19.75 0.58
C LEU A 13 32.11 19.69 1.67
N ALA A 14 31.73 19.44 2.93
CA ALA A 14 32.66 19.31 4.04
C ALA A 14 33.53 18.04 3.95
N GLU A 15 32.96 16.91 3.55
CA GLU A 15 33.66 15.63 3.42
C GLU A 15 34.70 15.64 2.30
N LYS A 16 34.38 16.24 1.15
CA LYS A 16 35.32 16.31 0.03
C LYS A 16 36.29 17.49 0.12
N GLY A 17 35.95 18.56 0.82
CA GLY A 17 36.84 19.68 1.12
C GLY A 17 37.61 20.21 -0.10
N ALA A 18 38.93 20.31 0.02
CA ALA A 18 39.83 20.85 -1.02
C ALA A 18 39.99 19.97 -2.28
N SER A 19 39.42 18.76 -2.30
CA SER A 19 39.49 17.87 -3.48
C SER A 19 38.46 18.19 -4.56
N LEU A 20 37.48 19.05 -4.25
CA LEU A 20 36.41 19.42 -5.17
C LEU A 20 36.88 20.47 -6.19
N ASN A 21 36.61 20.22 -7.46
CA ASN A 21 36.70 21.25 -8.48
C ASN A 21 35.39 22.07 -8.58
N LYS A 22 35.43 23.18 -9.34
CA LYS A 22 34.29 24.09 -9.48
C LYS A 22 33.04 23.39 -10.03
N ASP A 23 33.20 22.52 -11.02
CA ASP A 23 32.08 21.83 -11.69
C ASP A 23 31.38 20.86 -10.73
N GLU A 24 32.15 20.15 -9.88
CA GLU A 24 31.60 19.26 -8.85
C GLU A 24 30.83 20.04 -7.78
N ILE A 25 31.30 21.23 -7.38
CA ILE A 25 30.59 22.11 -6.45
C ILE A 25 29.27 22.56 -7.05
N GLU A 26 29.27 23.05 -8.30
CA GLU A 26 28.06 23.44 -9.01
C GLU A 26 27.08 22.26 -9.14
N GLN A 27 27.58 21.06 -9.42
CA GLN A 27 26.76 19.85 -9.48
C GLN A 27 26.10 19.54 -8.12
N ILE A 28 26.83 19.61 -7.00
CA ILE A 28 26.28 19.41 -5.66
C ILE A 28 25.19 20.44 -5.35
N LEU A 29 25.47 21.72 -5.62
CA LEU A 29 24.55 22.82 -5.33
C LEU A 29 23.28 22.76 -6.18
N SER A 30 23.38 22.32 -7.44
CA SER A 30 22.27 22.21 -8.39
C SER A 30 21.22 21.14 -8.02
N ARG A 31 21.55 20.20 -7.13
CA ARG A 31 20.61 19.16 -6.68
C ARG A 31 19.39 19.79 -6.01
N ARG A 32 18.23 19.72 -6.65
CA ARG A 32 16.97 20.23 -6.10
C ARG A 32 15.84 19.26 -6.35
N VAL A 33 14.87 19.26 -5.45
CA VAL A 33 13.61 18.55 -5.67
C VAL A 33 12.68 19.45 -6.45
N ARG A 34 12.16 18.95 -7.56
CA ARG A 34 11.09 19.60 -8.31
C ARG A 34 9.76 19.10 -7.76
N ALA A 35 8.96 20.00 -7.22
CA ALA A 35 7.60 19.72 -6.80
C ALA A 35 6.66 20.41 -7.77
N GLU A 36 5.92 19.62 -8.53
CA GLU A 36 4.93 20.11 -9.50
C GLU A 36 3.66 19.27 -9.38
N LYS A 37 2.54 19.85 -9.80
CA LYS A 37 1.27 19.12 -9.87
C LYS A 37 1.25 18.28 -11.15
N VAL A 38 1.87 17.09 -11.09
CA VAL A 38 2.04 16.21 -12.27
C VAL A 38 0.73 15.53 -12.65
N ALA A 39 -0.04 15.06 -11.66
CA ALA A 39 -1.33 14.40 -11.86
C ALA A 39 -2.46 15.24 -11.24
N ILE A 40 -3.55 15.40 -11.97
CA ILE A 40 -4.73 16.15 -11.53
C ILE A 40 -5.92 15.19 -11.54
N LYS A 41 -6.61 15.11 -10.39
CA LYS A 41 -7.85 14.35 -10.27
C LYS A 41 -9.04 15.29 -10.51
N ASP A 42 -9.85 15.03 -11.53
CA ASP A 42 -11.13 15.74 -11.70
C ASP A 42 -12.20 15.14 -10.78
N ILE A 43 -12.49 15.85 -9.70
CA ILE A 43 -13.40 15.45 -8.63
C ILE A 43 -14.87 15.47 -9.10
N LYS A 44 -15.20 16.11 -10.23
CA LYS A 44 -16.58 16.29 -10.68
C LYS A 44 -17.16 15.09 -11.44
N LEU A 45 -16.31 14.18 -11.92
CA LEU A 45 -16.75 12.95 -12.58
C LEU A 45 -17.10 11.88 -11.54
N ARG A 46 -18.32 11.91 -11.00
CA ARG A 46 -18.93 10.71 -10.41
C ARG A 46 -19.36 9.81 -11.57
N THR A 47 -18.75 8.63 -11.70
CA THR A 47 -19.21 7.62 -12.66
C THR A 47 -20.67 7.28 -12.37
N PHE A 48 -21.57 7.66 -13.29
CA PHE A 48 -22.95 7.17 -13.31
C PHE A 48 -22.97 5.66 -13.55
N ILE A 49 -24.11 5.02 -13.24
CA ILE A 49 -24.32 3.58 -13.43
C ILE A 49 -24.00 3.24 -14.89
N ALA A 50 -22.92 2.48 -15.10
CA ALA A 50 -22.45 2.05 -16.41
C ALA A 50 -22.11 0.56 -16.36
N GLU A 51 -22.51 -0.19 -17.38
CA GLU A 51 -22.29 -1.63 -17.49
C GLU A 51 -20.85 -1.96 -17.91
N GLY A 52 -20.22 -2.90 -17.19
CA GLY A 52 -19.01 -3.59 -17.64
C GLY A 52 -17.78 -2.70 -17.90
N ASN A 53 -17.03 -3.05 -18.96
CA ASN A 53 -15.70 -2.53 -19.30
C ASN A 53 -15.59 -0.99 -19.45
N THR A 54 -16.72 -0.29 -19.63
CA THR A 54 -16.77 1.18 -19.73
C THR A 54 -16.32 1.89 -18.44
N ARG A 55 -16.43 1.23 -17.28
CA ARG A 55 -16.08 1.80 -15.97
C ARG A 55 -14.58 2.03 -15.80
N ASN A 56 -13.74 1.19 -16.41
CA ASN A 56 -12.28 1.32 -16.38
C ASN A 56 -11.81 2.53 -17.23
N ASP A 57 -12.44 2.75 -18.38
CA ASP A 57 -12.16 3.90 -19.24
C ASP A 57 -12.57 5.22 -18.57
N LEU A 58 -13.73 5.24 -17.91
CA LEU A 58 -14.16 6.40 -17.12
C LEU A 58 -13.20 6.74 -15.98
N ALA A 59 -12.65 5.75 -15.27
CA ALA A 59 -11.64 5.98 -14.22
C ALA A 59 -10.30 6.51 -14.77
N ALA A 60 -9.97 6.20 -16.02
CA ALA A 60 -8.80 6.78 -16.70
C ALA A 60 -9.02 8.26 -17.04
N HIS A 61 -10.26 8.68 -17.31
CA HIS A 61 -10.60 10.10 -17.55
C HIS A 61 -10.67 10.96 -16.28
N VAL A 62 -10.68 10.35 -15.10
CA VAL A 62 -10.64 11.09 -13.82
C VAL A 62 -9.25 11.69 -13.57
N TYR A 63 -8.20 11.14 -14.18
CA TYR A 63 -6.82 11.58 -13.96
C TYR A 63 -6.22 12.17 -15.24
N ASP A 64 -5.79 13.42 -15.15
CA ASP A 64 -5.04 14.09 -16.21
C ASP A 64 -3.58 14.31 -15.78
N ILE A 65 -2.68 14.38 -16.76
CA ILE A 65 -1.25 14.61 -16.55
C ILE A 65 -0.76 15.85 -17.28
N THR A 66 0.08 16.63 -16.61
CA THR A 66 0.72 17.79 -17.25
C THR A 66 1.92 17.33 -18.08
N TYR A 67 1.76 17.29 -19.41
CA TYR A 67 2.85 17.00 -20.33
C TYR A 67 3.97 18.04 -20.22
N GLY A 68 5.22 17.59 -20.35
CA GLY A 68 6.40 18.46 -20.22
C GLY A 68 6.85 18.74 -18.78
N SER A 69 6.12 18.25 -17.77
CA SER A 69 6.54 18.29 -16.36
C SER A 69 7.80 17.45 -16.05
N LEU A 70 8.13 16.51 -16.93
CA LEU A 70 9.27 15.60 -16.79
C LEU A 70 10.14 15.60 -18.06
N ASN A 71 11.45 15.51 -17.85
CA ASN A 71 12.40 15.14 -18.88
C ASN A 71 12.30 13.64 -19.12
N ARG A 72 11.74 13.29 -20.28
CA ARG A 72 11.55 11.91 -20.73
C ARG A 72 12.85 11.12 -20.67
N ASN A 73 12.76 9.87 -20.22
CA ASN A 73 13.85 8.91 -20.08
C ASN A 73 15.01 9.37 -19.18
N LYS A 74 14.81 10.41 -18.37
CA LYS A 74 15.82 10.93 -17.44
C LYS A 74 15.28 11.06 -16.03
N ASP A 75 14.09 11.61 -15.90
CA ASP A 75 13.53 11.91 -14.59
C ASP A 75 12.98 10.67 -13.89
N LYS A 76 12.95 10.74 -12.56
CA LYS A 76 12.28 9.78 -11.68
C LYS A 76 11.11 10.53 -11.06
N LEU A 77 9.95 9.89 -11.05
CA LEU A 77 8.73 10.45 -10.52
C LEU A 77 8.41 9.86 -9.15
N VAL A 78 8.11 10.72 -8.19
CA VAL A 78 7.62 10.33 -6.86
C VAL A 78 6.22 10.88 -6.69
N ILE A 79 5.26 10.04 -6.31
CA ILE A 79 3.87 10.43 -6.07
C ILE A 79 3.47 9.98 -4.69
N ILE A 80 2.77 10.86 -3.99
CA ILE A 80 2.24 10.58 -2.65
C ILE A 80 0.75 10.35 -2.78
N ASP A 81 0.28 9.23 -2.24
CA ASP A 81 -1.13 8.89 -2.14
C ASP A 81 -1.48 8.58 -0.68
N ASP A 82 -2.75 8.70 -0.31
CA ASP A 82 -3.18 8.55 1.08
C ASP A 82 -2.96 7.11 1.60
N SER A 83 -3.40 6.14 0.82
CA SER A 83 -3.55 4.74 1.20
C SER A 83 -3.67 3.84 -0.03
N ILE A 84 -3.31 2.56 0.14
CA ILE A 84 -3.46 1.55 -0.90
C ILE A 84 -4.22 0.37 -0.32
N VAL A 85 -5.53 0.32 -0.59
CA VAL A 85 -6.42 -0.78 -0.13
C VAL A 85 -6.38 -1.94 -1.14
N ARG A 86 -7.08 -1.79 -2.27
CA ARG A 86 -7.19 -2.82 -3.32
C ARG A 86 -6.10 -2.71 -4.38
N GLY A 87 -5.52 -1.52 -4.53
CA GLY A 87 -4.52 -1.19 -5.56
C GLY A 87 -5.05 -1.12 -7.00
N THR A 88 -6.35 -1.36 -7.23
CA THR A 88 -6.94 -1.34 -8.58
C THR A 88 -6.79 0.01 -9.26
N THR A 89 -7.03 1.12 -8.56
CA THR A 89 -6.85 2.49 -9.09
C THR A 89 -5.41 2.75 -9.54
N LEU A 90 -4.43 2.29 -8.74
CA LEU A 90 -3.01 2.42 -9.07
C LEU A 90 -2.66 1.63 -10.33
N LYS A 91 -3.06 0.35 -10.38
CA LYS A 91 -2.79 -0.56 -11.50
C LYS A 91 -3.51 -0.16 -12.78
N GLN A 92 -4.78 0.21 -12.69
CA GLN A 92 -5.61 0.43 -13.88
C GLN A 92 -5.44 1.82 -14.47
N SER A 93 -5.24 2.84 -13.61
CA SER A 93 -5.24 4.23 -14.05
C SER A 93 -3.91 4.90 -13.81
N ILE A 94 -3.49 5.03 -12.55
CA ILE A 94 -2.43 5.97 -12.17
C ILE A 94 -1.08 5.56 -12.77
N ILE A 95 -0.60 4.33 -12.56
CA ILE A 95 0.72 3.90 -13.08
C ILE A 95 0.75 3.99 -14.61
N LYS A 96 -0.32 3.53 -15.29
CA LYS A 96 -0.40 3.57 -16.76
C LYS A 96 -0.34 4.99 -17.30
N ILE A 97 -1.04 5.93 -16.68
CA ILE A 97 -1.10 7.32 -17.13
C ILE A 97 0.26 7.98 -16.93
N LEU A 98 0.91 7.76 -15.80
CA LEU A 98 2.21 8.35 -15.48
C LEU A 98 3.35 7.81 -16.35
N ASP A 99 3.30 6.53 -16.71
CA ASP A 99 4.28 5.90 -17.61
C ASP A 99 4.31 6.58 -18.99
N ARG A 100 3.21 7.24 -19.41
CA ARG A 100 3.15 8.03 -20.67
C ARG A 100 4.05 9.27 -20.66
N LEU A 101 4.49 9.71 -19.48
CA LEU A 101 5.48 10.80 -19.36
C LEU A 101 6.92 10.28 -19.53
N ASP A 102 7.10 8.99 -19.80
CA ASP A 102 8.38 8.30 -19.96
C ASP A 102 9.36 8.52 -18.78
N PRO A 103 8.95 8.36 -17.50
CA PRO A 103 9.91 8.40 -16.39
C PRO A 103 10.79 7.14 -16.40
N THR A 104 12.01 7.26 -15.88
CA THR A 104 12.89 6.08 -15.67
C THR A 104 12.41 5.19 -14.51
N LYS A 105 11.77 5.82 -13.51
CA LYS A 105 11.23 5.17 -12.32
C LYS A 105 10.01 5.93 -11.80
N ILE A 106 9.00 5.19 -11.34
CA ILE A 106 7.84 5.68 -10.62
C ILE A 106 7.91 5.13 -9.19
N VAL A 107 7.94 6.03 -8.21
CA VAL A 107 7.88 5.68 -6.78
C VAL A 107 6.55 6.16 -6.23
N ILE A 108 5.70 5.24 -5.82
CA ILE A 108 4.46 5.55 -5.12
C ILE A 108 4.74 5.51 -3.62
N VAL A 109 4.43 6.58 -2.92
CA VAL A 109 4.60 6.72 -1.49
C VAL A 109 3.21 6.77 -0.86
N SER A 110 2.84 5.73 -0.13
CA SER A 110 1.62 5.76 0.67
C SER A 110 1.91 6.47 1.99
N SER A 111 1.10 7.49 2.31
CA SER A 111 1.20 8.18 3.61
C SER A 111 0.63 7.37 4.78
N SER A 112 0.13 6.16 4.53
CA SER A 112 -0.30 5.20 5.55
C SER A 112 0.50 3.89 5.47
N PRO A 113 0.53 3.10 6.56
CA PRO A 113 1.04 1.74 6.51
C PRO A 113 0.22 0.83 5.61
N GLN A 114 0.77 -0.35 5.33
CA GLN A 114 0.08 -1.39 4.58
C GLN A 114 -1.22 -1.77 5.30
N ILE A 115 -2.36 -1.61 4.63
CA ILE A 115 -3.66 -2.07 5.14
C ILE A 115 -3.71 -3.59 4.99
N ARG A 116 -3.59 -4.28 6.13
CA ARG A 116 -3.39 -5.74 6.22
C ARG A 116 -4.61 -6.48 6.75
N TYR A 117 -5.48 -5.81 7.49
CA TYR A 117 -6.63 -6.45 8.15
C TYR A 117 -7.93 -5.66 7.96
N PRO A 118 -9.09 -6.31 8.05
CA PRO A 118 -10.39 -5.67 8.03
C PRO A 118 -10.63 -4.70 9.19
N ASP A 119 -11.49 -3.72 8.95
CA ASP A 119 -12.04 -2.88 9.99
C ASP A 119 -13.41 -3.40 10.46
N TYR A 120 -13.65 -3.37 11.77
CA TYR A 120 -14.92 -3.80 12.38
C TYR A 120 -15.55 -2.70 13.24
N TYR A 121 -15.11 -1.45 13.11
CA TYR A 121 -15.49 -0.33 13.97
C TYR A 121 -16.08 0.86 13.20
N GLY A 122 -16.36 0.69 11.91
CA GLY A 122 -17.18 1.63 11.13
C GLY A 122 -16.68 1.94 9.73
N ILE A 123 -15.52 1.40 9.32
CA ILE A 123 -14.97 1.59 7.98
C ILE A 123 -15.30 0.37 7.12
N ASP A 124 -15.80 0.59 5.90
CA ASP A 124 -16.17 -0.48 4.96
C ASP A 124 -14.95 -1.15 4.31
N MET A 125 -14.28 -2.01 5.10
CA MET A 125 -13.13 -2.81 4.70
C MET A 125 -13.24 -4.18 5.36
N SER A 126 -14.12 -5.05 4.87
CA SER A 126 -14.50 -6.29 5.58
C SER A 126 -13.83 -7.57 5.08
N ARG A 127 -13.29 -7.58 3.85
CA ARG A 127 -12.84 -8.80 3.16
C ARG A 127 -11.33 -8.82 2.96
N LEU A 128 -10.70 -9.92 3.37
CA LEU A 128 -9.25 -10.09 3.26
C LEU A 128 -8.80 -10.17 1.81
N SER A 129 -9.57 -10.84 0.95
CA SER A 129 -9.30 -10.93 -0.49
C SER A 129 -9.43 -9.59 -1.24
N GLU A 130 -9.71 -8.49 -0.56
CA GLU A 130 -9.73 -7.16 -1.18
C GLU A 130 -8.43 -6.41 -0.93
N PHE A 131 -7.66 -6.75 0.11
CA PHE A 131 -6.43 -6.06 0.44
C PHE A 131 -5.26 -6.53 -0.42
N ILE A 132 -4.59 -5.61 -1.09
CA ILE A 132 -3.42 -5.94 -1.91
C ILE A 132 -2.27 -6.49 -1.05
N ALA A 133 -2.10 -5.99 0.18
CA ALA A 133 -1.07 -6.47 1.08
C ALA A 133 -1.29 -7.93 1.49
N PHE A 134 -2.54 -8.31 1.78
CA PHE A 134 -2.89 -9.70 2.08
C PHE A 134 -2.67 -10.61 0.87
N LYS A 135 -3.11 -10.20 -0.32
CA LYS A 135 -2.85 -10.96 -1.56
C LYS A 135 -1.35 -11.16 -1.82
N ALA A 136 -0.56 -10.10 -1.64
CA ALA A 136 0.89 -10.16 -1.81
C ALA A 136 1.54 -11.13 -0.82
N ALA A 137 1.11 -11.12 0.45
CA ALA A 137 1.60 -12.06 1.45
C ALA A 137 1.26 -13.51 1.09
N ILE A 138 0.01 -13.79 0.71
CA ILE A 138 -0.41 -15.13 0.28
C ILE A 138 0.36 -15.60 -0.96
N GLU A 139 0.57 -14.72 -1.94
CA GLU A 139 1.33 -15.04 -3.14
C GLU A 139 2.80 -15.34 -2.82
N LEU A 140 3.45 -14.53 -1.98
CA LEU A 140 4.82 -14.78 -1.53
C LEU A 140 4.95 -16.09 -0.75
N LEU A 141 3.96 -16.43 0.09
CA LEU A 141 3.97 -17.72 0.80
C LEU A 141 3.92 -18.88 -0.18
N LYS A 142 3.11 -18.78 -1.23
CA LYS A 142 3.03 -19.81 -2.29
C LYS A 142 4.33 -19.90 -3.08
N GLU A 143 4.90 -18.77 -3.48
CA GLU A 143 6.18 -18.71 -4.22
C GLU A 143 7.37 -19.26 -3.41
N ARG A 144 7.29 -19.25 -2.07
CA ARG A 144 8.30 -19.79 -1.17
C ARG A 144 7.97 -21.19 -0.64
N ASP A 145 7.01 -21.89 -1.24
CA ASP A 145 6.54 -23.22 -0.82
C ASP A 145 6.11 -23.30 0.67
N LYS A 146 5.61 -22.19 1.22
CA LYS A 146 5.17 -22.07 2.63
C LYS A 146 3.68 -22.32 2.82
N GLN A 147 3.06 -23.15 1.96
CA GLN A 147 1.64 -23.49 2.06
C GLN A 147 1.26 -24.06 3.45
N ARG A 148 2.19 -24.81 4.07
CA ARG A 148 2.00 -25.35 5.44
C ARG A 148 1.70 -24.27 6.48
N LEU A 149 2.28 -23.07 6.35
CA LEU A 149 2.00 -21.96 7.26
C LEU A 149 0.56 -21.46 7.12
N ILE A 150 0.06 -21.36 5.88
CA ILE A 150 -1.33 -20.98 5.61
C ILE A 150 -2.28 -22.00 6.26
N ASP A 151 -2.00 -23.28 6.07
CA ASP A 151 -2.80 -24.38 6.64
C ASP A 151 -2.74 -24.40 8.18
N GLU A 152 -1.57 -24.09 8.76
CA GLU A 152 -1.39 -23.99 10.22
C GLU A 152 -2.21 -22.83 10.79
N VAL A 153 -2.11 -21.64 10.19
CA VAL A 153 -2.92 -20.47 10.60
C VAL A 153 -4.41 -20.80 10.51
N TYR A 154 -4.84 -21.48 9.44
CA TYR A 154 -6.23 -21.90 9.29
C TYR A 154 -6.68 -22.85 10.42
N ARG A 155 -5.88 -23.87 10.72
CA ARG A 155 -6.16 -24.81 11.83
C ARG A 155 -6.19 -24.10 13.19
N LYS A 156 -5.25 -23.18 13.44
CA LYS A 156 -5.20 -22.37 14.67
C LYS A 156 -6.43 -21.48 14.77
N SER A 157 -6.86 -20.84 13.68
CA SER A 157 -8.09 -20.05 13.63
C SER A 157 -9.34 -20.88 13.90
N LEU A 158 -9.47 -22.06 13.28
CA LEU A 158 -10.58 -22.99 13.51
C LEU A 158 -10.67 -23.46 14.96
N ALA A 159 -9.53 -23.79 15.58
CA ALA A 159 -9.47 -24.24 16.97
C ALA A 159 -9.92 -23.19 17.99
N GLN A 160 -10.15 -21.94 17.57
CA GLN A 160 -10.67 -20.86 18.42
C GLN A 160 -12.18 -20.64 18.30
N LYS A 161 -12.88 -21.38 17.43
CA LYS A 161 -14.31 -21.15 17.12
C LYS A 161 -15.22 -21.22 18.36
N ASP A 162 -14.94 -22.18 19.25
CA ASP A 162 -15.75 -22.43 20.45
C ASP A 162 -15.17 -21.74 21.71
N LYS A 163 -14.09 -20.97 21.57
CA LYS A 163 -13.51 -20.22 22.69
C LYS A 163 -14.33 -18.99 23.02
N LYS A 164 -14.23 -18.55 24.27
CA LYS A 164 -14.73 -17.24 24.68
C LYS A 164 -13.98 -16.14 23.93
N LYS A 165 -14.68 -15.09 23.51
CA LYS A 165 -14.10 -14.02 22.68
C LYS A 165 -12.86 -13.39 23.32
N GLU A 166 -12.82 -13.33 24.66
CA GLU A 166 -11.72 -12.81 25.48
C GLU A 166 -10.42 -13.64 25.35
N GLU A 167 -10.52 -14.91 24.96
CA GLU A 167 -9.39 -15.84 24.82
C GLU A 167 -8.90 -15.96 23.36
N ILE A 168 -9.59 -15.30 22.41
CA ILE A 168 -9.28 -15.40 20.99
C ILE A 168 -8.10 -14.50 20.63
N VAL A 169 -7.10 -15.09 19.99
CA VAL A 169 -5.88 -14.44 19.48
C VAL A 169 -5.97 -14.31 17.95
N ASN A 170 -5.48 -13.21 17.40
CA ASN A 170 -5.38 -13.01 15.95
C ASN A 170 -4.18 -13.77 15.37
N TYR A 171 -4.37 -15.01 14.91
CA TYR A 171 -3.33 -15.79 14.23
C TYR A 171 -3.06 -15.36 12.79
N VAL A 172 -3.91 -14.52 12.20
CA VAL A 172 -3.71 -14.02 10.82
C VAL A 172 -2.44 -13.16 10.74
N LYS A 173 -1.94 -12.64 11.88
CA LYS A 173 -0.65 -11.96 11.96
C LYS A 173 0.52 -12.84 11.47
N GLU A 174 0.47 -14.14 11.73
CA GLU A 174 1.51 -15.11 11.33
C GLU A 174 1.67 -15.20 9.80
N ILE A 175 0.67 -14.81 9.01
CA ILE A 175 0.77 -14.75 7.54
C ILE A 175 1.83 -13.73 7.09
N TYR A 176 2.06 -12.68 7.87
CA TYR A 176 2.97 -11.59 7.53
C TYR A 176 4.35 -11.72 8.17
N GLU A 177 4.50 -12.48 9.26
CA GLU A 177 5.76 -12.66 9.99
C GLU A 177 6.95 -13.13 9.15
N PRO A 178 6.79 -13.97 8.11
CA PRO A 178 7.91 -14.41 7.28
C PRO A 178 8.51 -13.33 6.36
N PHE A 179 7.96 -12.11 6.36
CA PHE A 179 8.31 -11.06 5.41
C PHE A 179 8.68 -9.76 6.10
N THR A 180 9.67 -9.09 5.55
CA THR A 180 9.94 -7.69 5.84
C THR A 180 8.89 -6.80 5.17
N GLU A 181 8.72 -5.57 5.69
CA GLU A 181 7.83 -4.59 5.06
C GLU A 181 8.26 -4.26 3.63
N GLU A 182 9.56 -4.27 3.35
CA GLU A 182 10.12 -4.03 2.01
C GLU A 182 9.79 -5.16 1.03
N GLU A 183 9.97 -6.44 1.43
CA GLU A 183 9.60 -7.58 0.57
C GLU A 183 8.12 -7.56 0.20
N LEU A 184 7.23 -7.25 1.16
CA LEU A 184 5.80 -7.09 0.87
C LEU A 184 5.55 -5.91 -0.07
N SER A 185 6.21 -4.78 0.16
CA SER A 185 6.07 -3.59 -0.70
C SER A 185 6.51 -3.86 -2.13
N ASP A 186 7.59 -4.61 -2.31
CA ASP A 186 8.10 -5.02 -3.62
C ASP A 186 7.16 -5.98 -4.32
N LYS A 187 6.60 -6.94 -3.58
CA LYS A 187 5.58 -7.81 -4.15
C LYS A 187 4.34 -7.03 -4.58
N ILE A 188 3.88 -6.08 -3.76
CA ILE A 188 2.75 -5.23 -4.11
C ILE A 188 3.08 -4.39 -5.35
N ALA A 189 4.28 -3.81 -5.44
CA ALA A 189 4.73 -3.08 -6.62
C ALA A 189 4.72 -3.95 -7.88
N GLN A 190 5.22 -5.19 -7.79
CA GLN A 190 5.17 -6.16 -8.87
C GLN A 190 3.73 -6.47 -9.31
N MET A 191 2.83 -6.74 -8.36
CA MET A 191 1.43 -7.10 -8.65
C MET A 191 0.62 -5.93 -9.22
N LEU A 192 0.95 -4.71 -8.83
CA LEU A 192 0.29 -3.49 -9.28
C LEU A 192 0.92 -2.90 -10.55
N LYS A 193 2.14 -3.31 -10.92
CA LYS A 193 2.76 -2.91 -12.19
C LYS A 193 1.96 -3.45 -13.38
N PRO A 194 1.39 -2.58 -14.22
CA PRO A 194 0.69 -3.01 -15.42
C PRO A 194 1.65 -3.63 -16.44
N GLU A 195 1.12 -4.56 -17.24
CA GLU A 195 1.88 -5.11 -18.36
C GLU A 195 2.24 -4.01 -19.37
N GLY A 196 3.46 -4.05 -19.90
CA GLY A 196 3.97 -3.05 -20.83
C GLY A 196 4.49 -1.76 -20.18
N THR A 197 4.38 -1.59 -18.86
CA THR A 197 4.95 -0.42 -18.16
C THR A 197 6.48 -0.43 -18.27
N LYS A 198 7.01 0.64 -18.89
CA LYS A 198 8.45 0.78 -19.16
C LYS A 198 9.22 1.15 -17.90
N ALA A 199 8.67 2.07 -17.10
CA ALA A 199 9.31 2.52 -15.88
C ALA A 199 9.49 1.38 -14.87
N GLU A 200 10.54 1.47 -14.07
CA GLU A 200 10.62 0.73 -12.81
C GLU A 200 9.52 1.25 -11.86
N VAL A 201 8.80 0.37 -11.17
CA VAL A 201 7.77 0.76 -10.20
C VAL A 201 8.21 0.30 -8.81
N LYS A 202 8.26 1.22 -7.85
CA LYS A 202 8.50 0.93 -6.43
C LYS A 202 7.36 1.53 -5.61
N ILE A 203 6.97 0.84 -4.55
CA ILE A 203 5.99 1.34 -3.59
C ILE A 203 6.68 1.43 -2.23
N VAL A 204 6.47 2.55 -1.54
CA VAL A 204 6.98 2.82 -0.20
C VAL A 204 5.79 3.13 0.69
N TYR A 205 5.69 2.47 1.84
CA TYR A 205 4.65 2.73 2.82
C TYR A 205 5.22 3.49 4.01
N GLN A 206 4.39 4.29 4.66
CA GLN A 206 4.72 4.81 5.98
C GLN A 206 4.77 3.65 6.99
N THR A 207 5.75 3.62 7.88
CA THR A 207 5.81 2.60 8.93
C THR A 207 4.77 2.87 10.02
N ILE A 208 4.31 1.82 10.71
CA ILE A 208 3.40 1.97 11.86
C ILE A 208 4.04 2.84 12.95
N GLU A 209 5.34 2.66 13.20
CA GLU A 209 6.09 3.48 14.16
C GLU A 209 6.04 4.97 13.81
N ASN A 210 6.26 5.33 12.54
CA ASN A 210 6.21 6.71 12.10
C ASN A 210 4.78 7.26 12.09
N LEU A 211 3.77 6.42 11.83
CA LEU A 211 2.38 6.80 12.01
C LEU A 211 2.10 7.22 13.46
N HIS A 212 2.53 6.43 14.44
CA HIS A 212 2.34 6.77 15.86
C HIS A 212 3.12 8.03 16.27
N LYS A 213 4.32 8.26 15.71
CA LYS A 213 5.05 9.52 15.92
C LYS A 213 4.32 10.73 15.33
N ALA A 214 3.68 10.56 14.17
CA ALA A 214 2.95 11.63 13.50
C ALA A 214 1.60 11.93 14.17
N CYS A 215 0.96 10.91 14.75
CA CYS A 215 -0.37 10.97 15.35
C CYS A 215 -0.36 10.42 16.80
N PRO A 216 0.35 11.05 17.75
CA PRO A 216 0.58 10.48 19.09
C PRO A 216 -0.69 10.30 19.93
N ASP A 217 -1.70 11.13 19.69
CA ASP A 217 -2.98 11.09 20.44
C ASP A 217 -4.02 10.15 19.80
N HIS A 218 -3.64 9.42 18.75
CA HIS A 218 -4.54 8.52 18.01
C HIS A 218 -4.01 7.09 18.02
N SER A 219 -4.70 6.19 18.73
CA SER A 219 -4.29 4.80 18.92
C SER A 219 -4.85 3.81 17.90
N GLY A 220 -5.61 4.29 16.90
CA GLY A 220 -6.28 3.42 15.94
C GLY A 220 -5.37 2.89 14.86
N ASP A 221 -4.79 1.70 15.07
CA ASP A 221 -3.85 1.06 14.14
C ASP A 221 -4.22 -0.38 13.72
N TRP A 222 -5.33 -0.92 14.23
CA TRP A 222 -5.63 -2.37 14.17
C TRP A 222 -5.70 -2.96 12.76
N TYR A 223 -6.12 -2.19 11.76
CA TYR A 223 -6.15 -2.64 10.36
C TYR A 223 -4.76 -2.63 9.68
N PHE A 224 -3.74 -2.06 10.34
CA PHE A 224 -2.33 -2.17 9.97
C PHE A 224 -1.59 -3.21 10.84
N SER A 225 -1.79 -3.15 12.16
CA SER A 225 -1.04 -3.91 13.16
C SER A 225 -1.61 -5.30 13.44
N GLY A 226 -2.91 -5.48 13.21
CA GLY A 226 -3.66 -6.67 13.60
C GLY A 226 -4.01 -6.72 15.08
N ASN A 227 -3.72 -5.67 15.84
CA ASN A 227 -4.00 -5.57 17.28
C ASN A 227 -5.38 -4.93 17.49
N TYR A 228 -6.43 -5.74 17.48
CA TYR A 228 -7.78 -5.22 17.68
C TYR A 228 -8.00 -4.73 19.12
N PRO A 229 -8.60 -3.55 19.33
CA PRO A 229 -8.86 -3.00 20.66
C PRO A 229 -9.95 -3.75 21.43
N THR A 230 -10.73 -4.60 20.77
CA THR A 230 -11.78 -5.40 21.41
C THR A 230 -11.60 -6.89 21.14
N PRO A 231 -11.95 -7.78 22.10
CA PRO A 231 -11.94 -9.23 21.87
C PRO A 231 -12.81 -9.67 20.70
N GLY A 232 -13.88 -8.92 20.42
CA GLY A 232 -14.73 -9.14 19.25
C GLY A 232 -13.99 -9.00 17.93
N GLY A 233 -13.03 -8.06 17.82
CA GLY A 233 -12.23 -7.87 16.62
C GLY A 233 -11.38 -9.10 16.29
N ASN A 234 -10.72 -9.69 17.29
CA ASN A 234 -9.94 -10.93 17.14
C ASN A 234 -10.81 -12.10 16.65
N ARG A 235 -12.03 -12.23 17.16
CA ARG A 235 -12.98 -13.24 16.66
C ARG A 235 -13.31 -13.03 15.19
N MET A 236 -13.61 -11.78 14.81
CA MET A 236 -14.04 -11.44 13.46
C MET A 236 -12.92 -11.64 12.43
N ILE A 237 -11.66 -11.31 12.75
CA ILE A 237 -10.53 -11.51 11.82
C ILE A 237 -10.21 -13.00 11.61
N ASN A 238 -10.27 -13.82 12.66
CA ASN A 238 -10.12 -15.28 12.49
C ASN A 238 -11.24 -15.85 11.62
N GLN A 239 -12.49 -15.41 11.83
CA GLN A 239 -13.60 -15.82 10.99
C GLN A 239 -13.44 -15.35 9.54
N ALA A 240 -12.95 -14.12 9.31
CA ALA A 240 -12.68 -13.61 7.97
C ALA A 240 -11.62 -14.45 7.25
N PHE A 241 -10.58 -14.89 7.95
CA PHE A 241 -9.55 -15.77 7.37
C PHE A 241 -10.09 -17.18 7.06
N ILE A 242 -10.91 -17.77 7.94
CA ILE A 242 -11.61 -19.02 7.67
C ILE A 242 -12.46 -18.89 6.41
N ASN A 243 -13.27 -17.82 6.33
CA ASN A 243 -14.12 -17.57 5.17
C ASN A 243 -13.31 -17.37 3.88
N TYR A 244 -12.13 -16.75 3.96
CA TYR A 244 -11.22 -16.61 2.83
C TYR A 244 -10.75 -17.97 2.30
N ILE A 245 -10.28 -18.85 3.21
CA ILE A 245 -9.78 -20.19 2.86
C ILE A 245 -10.92 -21.06 2.30
N GLU A 246 -12.12 -20.97 2.87
CA GLU A 246 -13.29 -21.76 2.47
C GLU A 246 -14.04 -21.17 1.26
N GLY A 247 -13.63 -20.00 0.75
CA GLY A 247 -14.28 -19.33 -0.38
C GLY A 247 -15.65 -18.73 -0.05
N GLU A 248 -15.91 -18.45 1.23
CA GLU A 248 -17.22 -17.99 1.75
C GLU A 248 -17.31 -16.47 2.00
N GLU A 249 -16.28 -15.67 1.68
CA GLU A 249 -16.28 -14.22 1.92
C GLU A 249 -17.44 -13.45 1.26
N ASN A 250 -18.05 -14.01 0.22
CA ASN A 250 -19.20 -13.42 -0.48
C ASN A 250 -20.56 -13.83 0.12
N ARG A 251 -20.59 -14.74 1.09
CA ARG A 251 -21.85 -15.09 1.76
C ARG A 251 -22.26 -13.91 2.64
N SER A 252 -23.47 -13.42 2.44
CA SER A 252 -24.08 -12.44 3.33
C SER A 252 -24.32 -13.10 4.69
N TYR A 253 -23.41 -12.88 5.64
CA TYR A 253 -23.69 -13.17 7.04
C TYR A 253 -24.71 -12.14 7.52
N GLN A 254 -26.00 -12.43 7.28
CA GLN A 254 -27.05 -11.82 8.09
C GLN A 254 -26.77 -12.26 9.51
N PHE A 255 -26.18 -11.39 10.33
CA PHE A 255 -26.23 -11.55 11.76
C PHE A 255 -27.72 -11.63 12.12
N LYS A 256 -28.20 -12.82 12.46
CA LYS A 256 -29.48 -12.95 13.14
C LYS A 256 -29.31 -12.25 14.47
N LEU A 257 -29.70 -10.98 14.52
CA LEU A 257 -29.95 -10.28 15.77
C LEU A 257 -31.15 -10.99 16.39
N ASN A 258 -30.86 -11.97 17.26
CA ASN A 258 -31.86 -12.47 18.19
C ASN A 258 -32.03 -11.36 19.23
N PHE A 259 -33.02 -10.49 19.01
CA PHE A 259 -33.58 -9.64 20.05
C PHE A 259 -34.40 -10.51 21.01
#